data_AF-A0A2V9H3C1-F1
#
_entry.id   AF-A0A2V9H3C1-F1
#
_cell.length_a   1.000
_cell.length_b   1.000
_cell.length_c   1.000
_cell.angle_alpha   90.00
_cell.angle_beta   90.00
_cell.angle_gamma   90.00
#
_symmetry.space_group_name_H-M   'P 1'
#
loop_
_entity.id
_entity.type
_entity.pdbx_description
1 polymer ?
#
loop_
_entity_poly.entity_id
_entity_poly.type
_entity_poly.pdbx_seq_one_letter_code
_entity_poly.pdbx_strand_id
1 'polypeptide(L)' 'LAQVARATGVSVGFLSALERGQMRSSIATLRRIARFYRTNILSLFEAAGDNPRLVRPNQRKILETTPDVRM' A
#
# COMPACT_ATOMS: atom_id res chain seq x y z
N LEU A 1 -2.08 5.25 -19.23
CA LEU A 1 -0.85 5.57 -18.48
C LEU A 1 -0.14 6.87 -18.89
N ALA A 2 0.09 7.14 -20.19
CA ALA A 2 0.95 8.26 -20.63
C ALA A 2 0.56 9.64 -20.07
N GLN A 3 -0.74 9.93 -19.98
CA GLN A 3 -1.24 11.18 -19.42
C GLN A 3 -0.90 11.34 -17.92
N VAL A 4 -1.14 10.30 -17.13
CA VAL A 4 -0.88 10.28 -15.69
C VAL A 4 0.62 10.38 -15.44
N ALA A 5 1.42 9.60 -16.19
CA ALA A 5 2.87 9.64 -16.12
C ALA A 5 3.41 11.06 -16.33
N ARG A 6 2.93 11.75 -17.38
CA ARG A 6 3.26 13.14 -17.67
C ARG A 6 2.83 14.10 -16.56
N ALA A 7 1.57 14.03 -16.12
CA ALA A 7 1.01 14.93 -15.12
C ALA A 7 1.62 14.75 -13.72
N THR A 8 2.08 13.53 -13.42
CA THR A 8 2.66 13.17 -12.13
C THR A 8 4.19 13.10 -12.17
N GLY A 9 4.84 13.46 -13.28
CA GLY A 9 6.30 13.46 -13.39
C GLY A 9 6.95 12.10 -13.11
N VAL A 10 6.32 11.00 -13.53
CA VAL A 10 6.88 9.64 -13.48
C VAL A 10 6.93 9.05 -14.88
N SER A 11 7.77 8.04 -15.09
CA SER A 11 7.81 7.36 -16.39
C SER A 11 6.62 6.42 -16.59
N VAL A 12 6.24 6.18 -17.85
CA VAL A 12 5.19 5.21 -18.18
C VAL A 12 5.59 3.80 -17.72
N GLY A 13 6.87 3.43 -17.89
CA GLY A 13 7.38 2.14 -17.43
C GLY A 13 7.31 1.98 -15.92
N PHE A 14 7.62 3.03 -15.15
CA PHE A 14 7.46 3.05 -13.69
C PHE A 14 6.01 2.82 -13.30
N LEU A 15 5.08 3.58 -13.87
CA LEU A 15 3.66 3.46 -13.56
C LEU A 15 3.12 2.06 -13.91
N SER A 16 3.61 1.48 -15.01
CA SER A 16 3.26 0.13 -15.43
C SER A 16 3.80 -0.96 -14.50
N ALA A 17 5.04 -0.82 -14.02
CA ALA A 17 5.63 -1.72 -13.03
C ALA A 17 4.92 -1.60 -11.66
N LEU A 18 4.51 -0.39 -11.29
CA LEU A 18 3.75 -0.12 -10.07
C LEU A 18 2.37 -0.80 -10.09
N GLU A 19 1.61 -0.68 -11.19
CA GLU A 19 0.30 -1.34 -11.36
C GLU A 19 0.38 -2.87 -11.30
N ARG A 20 1.49 -3.46 -11.75
CA ARG A 20 1.74 -4.91 -11.67
C ARG A 20 2.33 -5.37 -10.33
N GLY A 21 2.53 -4.47 -9.36
CA GLY A 21 3.16 -4.79 -8.08
C GLY A 21 4.66 -5.15 -8.18
N GLN A 22 5.29 -4.93 -9.34
CA GLN A 22 6.71 -5.22 -9.57
C GLN A 22 7.64 -4.15 -8.99
N MET A 23 7.10 -2.99 -8.64
CA MET A 23 7.87 -1.88 -8.06
C MET A 23 7.10 -1.21 -6.94
N ARG A 24 7.82 -0.80 -5.88
CA ARG A 24 7.27 0.01 -4.80
C ARG A 24 7.49 1.50 -5.08
N SER A 25 6.58 2.33 -4.60
CA SER A 25 6.62 3.78 -4.77
C SER A 25 6.71 4.48 -3.42
N SER A 26 7.24 5.70 -3.41
CA SER A 26 7.20 6.55 -2.23
C SER A 26 5.78 7.08 -2.00
N ILE A 27 5.44 7.37 -0.73
CA ILE A 27 4.15 7.99 -0.36
C ILE A 27 3.98 9.33 -1.08
N ALA A 28 5.06 10.10 -1.26
CA ALA A 28 5.01 11.38 -1.96
C ALA A 28 4.54 11.22 -3.42
N THR A 29 5.04 10.20 -4.11
CA THR A 29 4.64 9.88 -5.49
C THR A 29 3.20 9.37 -5.54
N LEU A 30 2.81 8.45 -4.65
CA LEU A 30 1.42 7.97 -4.55
C LEU A 30 0.44 9.11 -4.28
N ARG A 31 0.80 10.07 -3.42
CA ARG A 31 -0.02 11.26 -3.16
C ARG A 31 -0.21 12.13 -4.41
N ARG A 32 0.81 12.24 -5.26
CA ARG A 32 0.74 13.01 -6.52
C ARG A 32 -0.17 12.32 -7.53
N ILE A 33 -0.10 10.99 -7.61
CA ILE A 33 -1.00 10.16 -8.42
C ILE A 33 -2.45 10.27 -7.92
N ALA A 34 -2.69 10.16 -6.62
CA ALA A 34 -4.03 10.28 -6.02
C ALA A 34 -4.67 11.65 -6.32
N ARG A 35 -3.90 12.73 -6.23
CA ARG A 35 -4.37 14.08 -6.59
C ARG A 35 -4.79 14.19 -8.06
N PHE A 36 -4.02 13.58 -8.97
CA PHE A 36 -4.37 13.57 -10.40
C PHE A 36 -5.74 12.91 -10.63
N TYR A 37 -5.99 11.79 -9.95
CA TYR A 37 -7.28 11.09 -10.00
C TYR A 37 -8.38 11.68 -9.12
N ARG A 38 -8.09 12.77 -8.39
CA ARG A 38 -9.02 13.39 -7.43
C ARG A 38 -9.57 12.40 -6.40
N THR A 39 -8.75 11.45 -5.97
CA THR A 39 -9.08 10.47 -4.95
C THR A 39 -8.21 10.63 -3.70
N ASN A 40 -8.64 10.00 -2.61
CA ASN A 40 -7.82 9.88 -1.40
C ASN A 40 -6.70 8.85 -1.63
N ILE A 41 -5.49 9.12 -1.12
CA ILE A 41 -4.37 8.18 -1.21
C ILE A 41 -4.69 6.81 -0.60
N LEU A 42 -5.57 6.75 0.41
CA LEU A 42 -6.02 5.52 1.04
C LEU A 42 -6.75 4.59 0.06
N SER A 43 -7.37 5.13 -1.01
CA SER A 43 -8.00 4.30 -2.04
C SER A 43 -7.01 3.53 -2.92
N LEU A 44 -5.71 3.84 -2.81
CA LEU A 44 -4.64 3.14 -3.53
C LEU A 44 -4.09 1.96 -2.73
N PHE A 45 -4.52 1.80 -1.48
CA PHE A 45 -4.13 0.69 -0.63
C PHE A 45 -5.28 -0.30 -0.54
N GLU A 46 -4.94 -1.58 -0.49
CA GLU A 46 -5.91 -2.58 -0.06
C GLU A 46 -6.29 -2.29 1.39
N ALA A 47 -7.57 -2.41 1.70
CA ALA A 47 -8.01 -2.43 3.09
C ALA A 47 -7.21 -3.54 3.80
N ALA A 48 -6.78 -3.28 5.03
CA ALA A 48 -6.27 -4.35 5.88
C ALA A 48 -7.29 -5.49 5.81
N GLY A 49 -6.83 -6.68 5.39
CA GLY A 49 -7.71 -7.83 5.19
C GLY A 49 -8.59 -8.10 6.41
N ASP A 50 -9.65 -8.91 6.24
CA ASP A 50 -10.66 -9.17 7.26
C ASP A 50 -10.07 -9.17 8.66
N ASN A 51 -10.43 -8.15 9.45
CA ASN A 51 -10.19 -8.14 10.88
C ASN A 51 -11.37 -8.90 11.50
N PRO A 52 -11.23 -10.21 11.77
CA PRO A 52 -12.34 -10.96 12.32
C PRO A 52 -12.75 -10.31 13.64
N ARG A 53 -14.05 -10.05 13.80
CA ARG A 53 -14.62 -9.45 15.02
C ARG A 53 -14.35 -10.32 16.26
N LEU A 54 -14.01 -11.59 16.05
CA LEU A 54 -13.62 -12.56 17.06
C LEU A 54 -12.28 -13.21 16.69
N VAL A 55 -11.26 -13.02 17.53
CA VAL A 55 -9.97 -13.69 17.42
C VAL A 55 -9.91 -14.84 18.42
N ARG A 56 -9.78 -16.08 17.93
CA ARG A 56 -9.61 -17.26 18.80
C ARG A 56 -8.21 -17.26 19.43
N PRO A 57 -8.00 -17.88 20.60
CA PRO A 57 -6.69 -17.92 21.26
C PRO A 57 -5.53 -18.35 20.36
N ASN A 58 -5.75 -19.33 19.47
CA ASN A 58 -4.76 -19.83 18.51
C ASN A 58 -4.56 -18.97 17.25
N GLN A 59 -5.38 -17.93 17.06
CA GLN A 59 -5.33 -17.01 15.91
C GLN A 59 -4.79 -15.63 16.28
N ARG A 60 -4.43 -15.42 17.56
CA ARG A 60 -3.84 -14.16 18.02
C ARG A 60 -2.47 -13.98 17.39
N LYS A 61 -2.24 -12.82 16.78
CA LYS A 61 -0.89 -12.42 16.37
C LYS A 61 -0.07 -12.25 17.64
N ILE A 62 1.05 -12.97 17.72
CA ILE A 62 2.01 -12.86 18.82
C ILE A 62 3.14 -11.97 18.33
N LEU A 63 3.47 -10.94 19.12
CA LEU A 63 4.64 -10.12 18.86
C LEU A 63 5.83 -10.72 19.60
N GLU A 64 6.79 -11.25 18.85
CA GLU A 64 8.06 -11.73 19.39
C GLU A 64 9.10 -10.63 19.21
N THR A 65 9.44 -9.95 20.32
CA THR A 65 10.37 -8.80 20.28
C THR A 65 11.79 -9.20 20.68
N THR A 66 11.95 -10.19 21.56
CA THR A 66 13.22 -10.75 22.01
C THR A 66 12.99 -12.22 22.42
N PRO A 67 14.04 -13.05 22.56
CA PRO A 67 13.89 -14.50 22.80
C PRO A 67 12.96 -14.88 23.96
N ASP A 68 12.84 -14.01 24.97
CA ASP A 68 12.03 -14.25 26.17
C ASP A 68 10.79 -13.34 26.30
N VAL A 69 10.47 -12.52 25.29
CA VAL A 69 9.32 -11.59 25.36
C VAL A 69 8.33 -11.86 24.24
N ARG A 70 7.16 -12.37 24.63
CA ARG A 70 6.01 -12.66 23.77
C ARG A 70 4.81 -11.84 24.26
N MET A 71 4.26 -10.98 23.41
CA MET A 71 3.07 -10.15 23.68
C MET A 71 1.89 -10.55 22.78
#